data_AF-A0A1E4NJG4-F1
#
_entry.id   AF-A0A1E4NJG4-F1
#
_cell.length_a   1.000
_cell.length_b   1.000
_cell.length_c   1.000
_cell.angle_alpha   90.00
_cell.angle_beta   90.00
_cell.angle_gamma   90.00
#
_symmetry.space_group_name_H-M   'P 1'
#
loop_
_entity.id
_entity.type
_entity.pdbx_description
1 polymer ?
#
loop_
_entity_poly.entity_id
_entity_poly.type
_entity_poly.pdbx_seq_one_letter_code
_entity_poly.pdbx_strand_id
1 'polypeptide(L)'
;MHHSRLCSLQIDCNVDDIDAAARFWAAALGCPVDMAHPGSRDRYRQLATPPDQPMVQLQRVDHESRVHLDIETDDIEAEVARLEELGATIFKRLDRWVVMQAPTGQRFCVVRVQRPGFAENANRWD
;
A
#
# COMPACT_ATOMS: atom_id res chain seq x y z
N MET A 1 -3.24 -5.12 21.97
CA MET A 1 -3.33 -3.68 21.71
C MET A 1 -2.26 -3.24 20.72
N HIS A 2 -2.70 -2.77 19.55
CA HIS A 2 -1.86 -2.26 18.47
C HIS A 2 -2.61 -1.15 17.71
N HIS A 3 -1.97 -0.52 16.74
CA HIS A 3 -2.57 0.52 15.93
C HIS A 3 -2.50 0.20 14.44
N SER A 4 -3.48 0.65 13.67
CA SER A 4 -3.41 0.61 12.22
C SER A 4 -4.19 1.75 11.56
N ARG A 5 -3.81 2.10 10.33
CA ARG A 5 -4.57 3.00 9.46
C ARG A 5 -4.32 2.67 7.98
N LEU A 6 -5.20 3.18 7.12
CA LEU A 6 -4.91 3.20 5.68
C LEU A 6 -3.58 3.92 5.44
N CYS A 7 -2.71 3.34 4.61
CA CYS A 7 -1.42 3.90 4.24
C CYS A 7 -1.47 4.48 2.82
N SER A 8 -1.63 3.60 1.82
CA SER A 8 -1.56 3.98 0.42
C SER A 8 -2.56 3.23 -0.43
N LEU A 9 -2.86 3.82 -1.58
CA LEU A 9 -3.37 3.14 -2.76
C LEU A 9 -2.16 2.71 -3.59
N GLN A 10 -2.09 1.42 -3.90
CA GLN A 10 -1.10 0.85 -4.80
C GLN A 10 -1.75 0.62 -6.15
N ILE A 11 -1.14 1.17 -7.21
CA ILE A 11 -1.54 0.93 -8.59
C ILE A 11 -0.60 -0.15 -9.16
N ASP A 12 -1.10 -1.37 -9.22
CA ASP A 12 -0.39 -2.51 -9.78
C ASP A 12 -0.44 -2.44 -11.31
N CYS A 13 0.72 -2.34 -11.93
CA CYS A 13 0.89 -2.22 -13.37
C CYS A 13 1.59 -3.47 -13.92
N ASN A 14 0.85 -4.29 -14.67
CA ASN A 14 1.43 -5.36 -15.49
C ASN A 14 2.01 -4.78 -16.79
N VAL A 15 3.22 -4.25 -16.70
CA VAL A 15 3.90 -3.54 -17.78
C VAL A 15 5.39 -3.80 -17.71
N ASP A 16 6.10 -3.71 -18.83
CA ASP A 16 7.57 -3.78 -18.83
C ASP A 16 8.20 -2.48 -18.32
N ASP A 17 7.65 -1.33 -18.73
CA ASP A 17 8.11 0.02 -18.40
C ASP A 17 7.21 0.68 -17.34
N ILE A 18 7.66 0.65 -16.07
CA ILE A 18 6.96 1.30 -14.97
C ILE A 18 7.02 2.84 -15.06
N ASP A 19 8.04 3.41 -15.70
CA ASP A 19 8.17 4.86 -15.86
C ASP A 19 7.12 5.39 -16.85
N ALA A 20 6.78 4.62 -17.90
CA ALA A 20 5.65 4.96 -18.78
C ALA A 20 4.32 4.99 -18.03
N ALA A 21 4.04 3.98 -17.21
CA ALA A 21 2.85 3.95 -16.37
C ALA A 21 2.84 5.14 -15.38
N ALA A 22 3.98 5.43 -14.75
CA ALA A 22 4.10 6.53 -13.80
C ALA A 22 3.88 7.90 -14.45
N ARG A 23 4.37 8.11 -15.68
CA ARG A 23 4.08 9.34 -16.44
C ARG A 23 2.58 9.51 -16.69
N PHE A 24 1.89 8.44 -17.08
CA PHE A 24 0.44 8.47 -17.29
C PHE A 24 -0.31 8.85 -16.00
N TRP A 25 -0.05 8.12 -14.91
CA TRP A 25 -0.77 8.35 -13.65
C TRP A 25 -0.41 9.69 -13.00
N ALA A 26 0.84 10.15 -13.15
CA ALA A 26 1.23 11.48 -12.72
C ALA A 26 0.44 12.58 -13.44
N ALA A 27 0.28 12.45 -14.76
CA ALA A 27 -0.53 13.38 -15.55
C ALA A 27 -2.02 13.28 -15.20
N ALA A 28 -2.55 12.06 -15.02
CA ALA A 28 -3.96 11.82 -14.72
C ALA A 28 -4.39 12.38 -13.36
N LEU A 29 -3.51 12.28 -12.35
CA LEU A 29 -3.78 12.72 -10.98
C LEU A 29 -3.24 14.13 -10.68
N GLY A 30 -2.54 14.76 -11.63
CA GLY A 30 -1.87 16.04 -11.40
C GLY A 30 -0.79 15.99 -10.32
N CYS A 31 -0.23 14.82 -10.04
CA CYS A 31 0.76 14.58 -9.00
C CYS A 31 2.07 14.12 -9.65
N PRO A 32 3.17 14.91 -9.60
CA PRO A 32 4.43 14.50 -10.22
C PRO A 32 4.99 13.25 -9.53
N VAL A 33 5.83 12.51 -10.27
CA VAL A 33 6.59 11.40 -9.70
C VAL A 33 7.69 11.96 -8.82
N ASP A 34 7.74 11.55 -7.55
CA ASP A 34 8.83 11.88 -6.64
C ASP A 34 9.94 10.83 -6.76
N MET A 35 10.90 11.08 -7.66
CA MET A 35 12.04 10.20 -7.87
C MET A 35 13.05 10.22 -6.71
N ALA A 36 13.00 11.22 -5.84
CA ALA A 36 13.87 11.30 -4.66
C ALA A 36 13.28 10.53 -3.46
N HIS A 37 11.99 10.21 -3.48
CA HIS A 37 11.35 9.43 -2.44
C HIS A 37 11.99 8.03 -2.32
N PRO A 38 12.29 7.52 -1.11
CA PRO A 38 12.84 6.17 -0.92
C PRO A 38 11.96 5.04 -1.46
N GLY A 39 10.66 5.32 -1.64
CA GLY A 39 9.69 4.42 -2.28
C GLY A 39 9.79 4.37 -3.81
N SER A 40 10.51 5.28 -4.46
CA SER A 40 10.76 5.27 -5.91
C SER A 40 12.03 4.49 -6.25
N ARG A 41 11.91 3.16 -6.31
CA ARG A 41 13.05 2.26 -6.56
C ARG A 41 12.63 1.01 -7.30
N ASP A 42 13.52 0.48 -8.14
CA ASP A 42 13.32 -0.75 -8.90
C ASP A 42 11.96 -0.77 -9.63
N ARG A 43 11.04 -1.61 -9.13
CA ARG A 43 9.68 -1.84 -9.64
C ARG A 43 8.67 -0.79 -9.18
N TYR A 44 9.06 0.20 -8.37
CA TYR A 44 8.14 1.12 -7.71
C TYR A 44 8.36 2.57 -8.11
N ARG A 45 7.28 3.35 -8.19
CA ARG A 45 7.31 4.82 -8.36
C ARG A 45 6.32 5.49 -7.43
N GLN A 46 6.80 6.41 -6.60
CA GLN A 46 5.98 7.19 -5.68
C GLN A 46 5.46 8.45 -6.39
N LEU A 47 4.16 8.73 -6.25
CA LEU A 47 3.62 10.04 -6.61
C LEU A 47 3.72 10.99 -5.40
N ALA A 48 4.02 12.26 -5.67
CA ALA A 48 4.04 13.35 -4.69
C ALA A 48 2.61 13.78 -4.33
N THR A 49 1.84 12.87 -3.73
CA THR A 49 0.46 13.15 -3.31
C THR A 49 0.42 14.19 -2.18
N PRO A 50 -0.58 15.08 -2.15
CA PRO A 50 -0.77 16.03 -1.05
C PRO A 50 -0.85 15.35 0.33
N PRO A 51 -0.38 15.98 1.41
CA PRO A 51 -0.37 15.38 2.75
C PRO A 51 -1.75 15.01 3.32
N ASP A 52 -2.81 15.66 2.84
CA ASP A 52 -4.21 15.43 3.21
C ASP A 52 -4.89 14.32 2.38
N GLN A 53 -4.15 13.67 1.47
CA GLN A 53 -4.63 12.58 0.64
C GLN A 53 -3.90 11.26 0.94
N PRO A 54 -4.50 10.08 0.64
CA PRO A 54 -3.79 8.82 0.67
C PRO A 54 -2.56 8.86 -0.25
N MET A 55 -1.46 8.21 0.18
CA MET A 55 -0.32 8.05 -0.71
C MET A 55 -0.72 7.21 -1.92
N VAL A 56 -0.19 7.56 -3.10
CA VAL A 56 -0.35 6.75 -4.31
C VAL A 56 1.03 6.30 -4.77
N GLN A 57 1.22 4.99 -4.88
CA GLN A 57 2.44 4.39 -5.39
C GLN A 57 2.09 3.44 -6.54
N LEU A 58 2.93 3.43 -7.56
CA LEU A 58 2.85 2.46 -8.64
C LEU A 58 3.81 1.31 -8.37
N GLN A 59 3.37 0.09 -8.68
CA GLN A 59 4.16 -1.11 -8.58
C GLN A 59 4.11 -1.91 -9.88
N ARG A 60 5.26 -2.25 -10.45
CA ARG A 60 5.36 -3.22 -11.54
C ARG A 60 5.14 -4.62 -10.99
N VAL A 61 4.16 -5.32 -11.54
CA VAL A 61 3.74 -6.67 -11.12
C VAL A 61 3.70 -7.63 -12.31
N ASP A 62 3.64 -8.93 -12.03
CA ASP A 62 3.51 -9.98 -13.04
C ASP A 62 2.07 -10.56 -13.11
N HIS A 63 1.15 -10.08 -12.27
CA HIS A 63 -0.28 -10.43 -12.30
C HIS A 63 -1.10 -9.35 -13.02
N GLU A 64 -2.38 -9.59 -13.30
CA GLU A 64 -3.27 -8.59 -13.91
C GLU A 64 -3.28 -7.24 -13.16
N SER A 65 -3.24 -6.13 -13.91
CA SER A 65 -3.26 -4.78 -13.35
C SER A 65 -4.51 -4.52 -12.52
N ARG A 66 -4.34 -3.87 -11.37
CA ARG A 66 -5.42 -3.58 -10.42
C ARG A 66 -4.99 -2.49 -9.44
N VAL A 67 -5.89 -2.08 -8.56
CA VAL A 67 -5.56 -1.23 -7.41
C VAL A 67 -5.75 -2.03 -6.13
N HIS A 68 -4.83 -1.87 -5.18
CA HIS A 68 -4.98 -2.42 -3.84
C HIS A 68 -4.65 -1.39 -2.75
N LEU A 69 -4.98 -1.74 -1.50
CA LEU A 69 -4.72 -0.92 -0.33
C LEU A 69 -3.51 -1.46 0.43
N ASP A 70 -2.71 -0.56 0.98
CA ASP A 70 -1.82 -0.88 2.09
C ASP A 70 -2.43 -0.38 3.40
N ILE A 71 -2.48 -1.24 4.41
CA ILE A 71 -2.77 -0.90 5.80
C ILE A 71 -1.44 -0.88 6.55
N GLU A 72 -1.05 0.26 7.09
CA GLU A 72 0.16 0.35 7.91
C GLU A 72 -0.17 0.14 9.39
N THR A 73 0.72 -0.57 10.08
CA THR A 73 0.56 -0.92 11.50
C THR A 73 1.91 -0.90 12.24
N ASP A 74 1.85 -0.72 13.56
CA ASP A 74 2.98 -0.92 14.47
C ASP A 74 3.19 -2.40 14.85
N ASP A 75 2.23 -3.28 14.59
CA ASP A 75 2.33 -4.73 14.80
C ASP A 75 1.61 -5.52 13.68
N ILE A 76 2.40 -6.10 12.77
CA ILE A 76 1.89 -6.86 11.62
C ILE A 76 1.12 -8.10 12.06
N GLU A 77 1.61 -8.86 13.04
CA GLU A 77 0.97 -10.12 13.40
C GLU A 77 -0.35 -9.86 14.15
N ALA A 78 -0.38 -8.84 15.03
CA ALA A 78 -1.62 -8.43 15.69
C ALA A 78 -2.66 -7.92 14.70
N GLU A 79 -2.26 -7.12 13.70
CA GLU A 79 -3.21 -6.63 12.68
C GLU A 79 -3.69 -7.74 11.75
N VAL A 80 -2.81 -8.67 11.36
CA VAL A 80 -3.22 -9.85 10.59
C VAL A 80 -4.25 -10.67 11.37
N ALA A 81 -3.99 -10.98 12.65
CA ALA A 81 -4.93 -11.74 13.48
C ALA A 81 -6.30 -11.04 13.58
N ARG A 82 -6.30 -9.72 13.84
CA ARG A 82 -7.54 -8.91 13.88
C ARG A 82 -8.30 -8.96 12.55
N LEU A 83 -7.59 -8.93 11.42
CA LEU A 83 -8.22 -9.01 10.10
C LEU A 83 -8.75 -10.41 9.78
N GLU A 84 -8.09 -11.46 10.25
CA GLU A 84 -8.59 -12.84 10.14
C GLU A 84 -9.89 -13.04 10.94
N GLU A 85 -10.01 -12.42 12.13
CA GLU A 85 -11.27 -12.39 12.90
C GLU A 85 -12.42 -11.70 12.15
N LEU A 86 -12.11 -10.77 11.24
CA LEU A 86 -13.09 -10.13 10.34
C LEU A 86 -13.36 -10.96 9.07
N GLY A 87 -12.73 -12.13 8.92
CA GLY A 87 -12.92 -13.06 7.81
C GLY A 87 -11.94 -12.88 6.65
N ALA A 88 -10.92 -12.03 6.78
CA ALA A 88 -9.83 -12.00 5.81
C ALA A 88 -8.98 -13.29 5.92
N THR A 89 -8.24 -13.61 4.87
CA THR A 89 -7.32 -14.76 4.86
C THR A 89 -5.95 -14.33 4.38
N ILE A 90 -4.90 -14.99 4.88
CA ILE A 90 -3.54 -14.76 4.38
C ILE A 90 -3.43 -15.32 2.96
N PHE A 91 -3.14 -14.45 2.00
CA PHE A 91 -2.83 -14.85 0.63
C PHE A 91 -1.34 -15.19 0.47
N LYS A 92 -0.45 -14.38 1.05
CA LYS A 92 1.00 -14.59 0.98
C LYS A 92 1.75 -13.84 2.09
N ARG A 93 2.71 -14.51 2.73
CA ARG A 93 3.68 -13.87 3.64
C ARG A 93 4.97 -13.54 2.90
N LEU A 94 5.49 -12.33 3.10
CA LEU A 94 6.79 -11.88 2.60
C LEU A 94 7.62 -11.33 3.76
N ASP A 95 8.92 -11.15 3.55
CA ASP A 95 9.88 -10.80 4.62
C ASP A 95 9.52 -9.55 5.42
N ARG A 96 8.81 -8.57 4.81
CA ARG A 96 8.49 -7.28 5.44
C ARG A 96 7.00 -6.94 5.51
N TRP A 97 6.13 -7.72 4.87
CA TRP A 97 4.69 -7.47 4.82
C TRP A 97 3.90 -8.74 4.55
N VAL A 98 2.59 -8.68 4.82
CA VAL A 98 1.66 -9.79 4.55
C VAL A 98 0.61 -9.33 3.55
N VAL A 99 0.40 -10.10 2.49
CA VAL A 99 -0.71 -9.93 1.56
C VAL A 99 -1.90 -10.71 2.11
N MET A 100 -2.97 -9.99 2.42
CA MET A 100 -4.25 -10.50 2.87
C MET A 100 -5.26 -10.50 1.71
N GLN A 101 -6.30 -11.32 1.81
CA GLN A 101 -7.45 -11.33 0.93
C GLN A 101 -8.73 -11.14 1.74
N ALA A 102 -9.52 -10.13 1.39
CA ALA A 102 -10.82 -9.86 2.00
C ALA A 102 -11.85 -10.94 1.64
N PRO A 103 -12.95 -11.08 2.40
CA PRO A 103 -14.03 -12.04 2.10
C PRO A 103 -14.59 -11.92 0.67
N THR A 104 -14.58 -10.70 0.12
CA THR A 104 -15.06 -10.37 -1.22
C THR A 104 -14.01 -10.49 -2.33
N GLY A 105 -12.81 -11.01 -2.02
CA GLY A 105 -11.79 -11.39 -3.01
C GLY A 105 -10.71 -10.35 -3.32
N GLN A 106 -10.84 -9.10 -2.86
CA GLN A 106 -9.80 -8.08 -3.01
C GLN A 106 -8.58 -8.48 -2.19
N ARG A 107 -7.39 -8.33 -2.78
CA ARG A 107 -6.13 -8.48 -2.04
C ARG A 107 -5.64 -7.11 -1.61
N PHE A 108 -5.00 -7.05 -0.45
CA PHE A 108 -4.43 -5.84 0.15
C PHE A 108 -3.23 -6.22 1.02
N CYS A 109 -2.37 -5.28 1.38
CA CYS A 109 -1.19 -5.56 2.19
C CYS A 109 -1.32 -4.99 3.60
N VAL A 110 -0.76 -5.71 4.56
CA VAL A 110 -0.46 -5.23 5.92
C VAL A 110 1.05 -4.96 5.98
N VAL A 111 1.41 -3.70 6.17
CA VAL A 111 2.80 -3.20 6.08
C VAL A 111 3.21 -2.53 7.39
N ARG A 112 4.51 -2.35 7.59
CA ARG A 112 5.03 -1.50 8.68
C ARG A 112 4.70 -0.03 8.39
N VAL A 113 4.71 0.81 9.43
CA VAL A 113 4.58 2.27 9.31
C VAL A 113 5.53 2.85 8.27
N GLN A 114 4.97 3.58 7.29
CA GLN A 114 5.70 4.22 6.19
C GLN A 114 5.51 5.74 6.19
N ARG A 115 4.42 6.24 6.78
CA ARG A 115 4.05 7.66 6.69
C ARG A 115 4.18 8.38 8.03
N PRO A 116 4.53 9.68 8.03
CA PRO A 116 4.55 10.49 9.24
C PRO A 116 3.17 10.59 9.91
N GLY A 117 3.14 11.05 11.16
CA GLY A 117 1.89 11.29 11.91
C GLY A 117 1.13 10.02 12.31
N PHE A 118 1.75 8.83 12.27
CA PHE A 118 1.09 7.56 12.59
C PHE A 118 0.46 7.57 14.00
N ALA A 119 1.18 8.07 15.00
CA ALA A 119 0.68 8.13 16.38
C ALA A 119 -0.51 9.09 16.57
N GLU A 120 -0.77 10.01 15.63
CA GLU A 120 -1.78 11.07 15.77
C GLU A 120 -3.15 10.68 15.20
N ASN A 121 -3.20 9.78 14.21
CA ASN A 121 -4.42 9.48 13.48
C ASN A 121 -4.59 7.97 13.17
N ALA A 122 -3.77 7.09 13.76
CA ALA A 122 -4.00 5.66 13.67
C ALA A 122 -5.13 5.23 14.62
N ASN A 123 -5.92 4.25 14.17
CA ASN A 123 -6.93 3.65 15.04
C ASN A 123 -6.21 2.74 16.04
N ARG A 124 -6.65 2.78 17.30
CA ARG A 124 -6.23 1.85 18.34
C ARG A 124 -7.16 0.65 18.38
N TRP A 125 -6.59 -0.53 18.45
CA TRP A 125 -7.28 -1.81 18.63
C TRP A 125 -6.77 -2.46 19.92
N ASP A 126 -7.66 -3.03 20.73
CA ASP A 126 -7.30 -3.68 22.00
C ASP A 126 -7.00 -5.17 21.81
#